data_AF-A0A3N0X9Y3-F1
#
_entry.id   AF-A0A3N0X9Y3-F1
#
_cell.length_a   1.000
_cell.length_b   1.000
_cell.length_c   1.000
_cell.angle_alpha   90.00
_cell.angle_beta   90.00
_cell.angle_gamma   90.00
#
_symmetry.space_group_name_H-M   'P 1'
#
loop_
_entity.id
_entity.type
_entity.pdbx_description
1 polymer ?
#
loop_
_entity_poly.entity_id
_entity_poly.type
_entity_poly.pdbx_seq_one_letter_code
_entity_poly.pdbx_strand_id
1 'polypeptide(L)' 'MLIIGQFHQNWFYHNQFIKKFKNYRQNPTADLVGQIPDQHDSTGKFRTSAEIIKELNQMALEKLAKDNNLIEIDLLK' A
#
# COMPACT_ATOMS: atom_id res chain seq x y z
N MET A 1 -4.65 -37.43 2.17
CA MET A 1 -4.38 -36.49 1.05
C MET A 1 -4.87 -35.05 1.32
N LEU A 2 -5.28 -34.68 2.54
CA LEU A 2 -5.84 -33.34 2.85
C LEU A 2 -4.80 -32.33 3.39
N ILE A 3 -3.71 -32.80 3.99
CA ILE A 3 -2.73 -31.92 4.66
C ILE A 3 -1.87 -31.17 3.63
N ILE A 4 -1.44 -31.84 2.55
CA ILE A 4 -0.56 -31.28 1.52
C ILE A 4 -1.24 -30.10 0.80
N GLY A 5 -2.55 -30.18 0.57
CA GLY A 5 -3.32 -29.10 -0.08
C GLY A 5 -3.42 -27.82 0.77
N GLN A 6 -3.59 -27.94 2.09
CA GLN A 6 -3.66 -26.77 2.98
C GLN A 6 -2.32 -26.06 3.14
N PHE A 7 -1.20 -26.79 3.22
CA PHE A 7 0.13 -26.18 3.25
C PHE A 7 0.43 -25.42 1.96
N HIS A 8 0.04 -25.97 0.81
CA HIS A 8 0.29 -25.34 -0.48
C HIS A 8 -0.52 -24.03 -0.66
N GLN A 9 -1.78 -24.03 -0.20
CA GLN A 9 -2.63 -22.84 -0.20
C GLN A 9 -2.07 -21.75 0.72
N ASN A 10 -1.71 -22.09 1.96
CA ASN A 10 -1.12 -21.13 2.91
C ASN A 10 0.17 -20.49 2.38
N TRP A 11 1.03 -21.29 1.75
CA TRP A 11 2.29 -20.79 1.17
C TRP A 11 2.04 -19.85 -0.02
N PHE A 12 1.04 -20.14 -0.86
CA PHE A 12 0.62 -19.25 -1.94
C PHE A 12 0.10 -17.91 -1.39
N TYR A 13 -0.82 -17.93 -0.42
CA TYR A 13 -1.35 -16.70 0.21
C TYR A 13 -0.24 -15.85 0.85
N HIS A 14 0.71 -16.49 1.54
CA HIS A 14 1.85 -15.80 2.14
C HIS A 14 2.72 -15.07 1.10
N ASN A 15 3.06 -15.73 -0.01
CA ASN A 15 3.84 -15.11 -1.09
C ASN A 15 3.09 -13.96 -1.77
N GLN A 16 1.78 -14.11 -1.97
CA GLN A 16 0.95 -13.05 -2.55
C GLN A 16 0.85 -11.84 -1.61
N PHE A 17 0.76 -12.10 -0.30
CA PHE A 17 0.83 -11.05 0.72
C PHE A 17 2.17 -10.31 0.67
N ILE A 18 3.31 -11.00 0.66
CA ILE A 18 4.64 -10.37 0.57
C ILE A 18 4.74 -9.48 -0.68
N LYS A 19 4.28 -9.96 -1.84
CA LYS A 19 4.29 -9.17 -3.08
C LYS A 19 3.44 -7.90 -2.95
N LYS A 20 2.21 -8.03 -2.45
CA LYS A 20 1.31 -6.90 -2.25
C LYS A 20 1.90 -5.90 -1.25
N PHE A 21 2.52 -6.40 -0.19
CA PHE A 21 3.19 -5.59 0.82
C PHE A 21 4.40 -4.83 0.25
N LYS A 22 5.27 -5.50 -0.52
CA LYS A 22 6.41 -4.87 -1.20
C LYS A 22 5.95 -3.77 -2.17
N ASN A 23 4.90 -4.04 -2.95
CA ASN A 23 4.32 -3.04 -3.85
C ASN A 23 3.72 -1.84 -3.10
N TYR A 24 3.01 -2.09 -1.99
CA TYR A 24 2.45 -1.03 -1.15
C TYR A 24 3.54 -0.16 -0.52
N ARG A 25 4.65 -0.75 -0.07
CA ARG A 25 5.82 -0.02 0.46
C ARG A 25 6.47 0.90 -0.58
N GLN A 26 6.42 0.52 -1.86
CA GLN A 26 6.97 1.33 -2.96
C GLN A 26 6.00 2.43 -3.42
N ASN A 27 4.71 2.13 -3.47
CA ASN A 27 3.67 3.09 -3.86
C ASN A 27 2.35 2.81 -3.09
N PRO A 28 2.20 3.37 -1.88
CA PRO A 28 1.03 3.12 -1.04
C PRO A 28 -0.28 3.63 -1.63
N THR A 29 -0.23 4.54 -2.60
CA THR A 29 -1.40 5.14 -3.24
C THR A 29 -1.69 4.59 -4.64
N ALA A 30 -1.01 3.52 -5.07
CA ALA A 30 -1.21 2.93 -6.40
C ALA A 30 -2.67 2.55 -6.68
N ASP A 31 -3.37 2.06 -5.66
CA ASP A 31 -4.78 1.67 -5.74
C ASP A 31 -5.73 2.88 -5.84
N LEU A 32 -5.32 4.05 -5.33
CA LEU A 32 -6.14 5.26 -5.29
C LEU A 32 -6.18 6.00 -6.63
N VAL A 33 -5.29 5.64 -7.58
CA VAL A 33 -5.27 6.21 -8.93
C VAL A 33 -6.58 5.84 -9.64
N GLY A 34 -7.35 6.86 -10.01
CA GLY A 34 -8.66 6.70 -10.64
C GLY A 34 -9.84 6.52 -9.68
N GLN A 35 -9.59 6.38 -8.36
CA GLN A 35 -10.65 6.40 -7.35
C GLN A 35 -10.93 7.81 -6.82
N ILE A 36 -9.90 8.67 -6.82
CA ILE A 36 -10.02 10.05 -6.34
C ILE A 36 -10.32 10.96 -7.54
N PRO A 37 -11.47 11.64 -7.59
CA PRO A 37 -11.76 12.66 -8.60
C PRO A 37 -11.13 14.02 -8.25
N ASP A 38 -11.00 14.87 -9.26
CA ASP A 38 -10.58 16.26 -9.05
C ASP A 38 -11.64 16.97 -8.20
N GLN A 39 -11.19 17.77 -7.24
CA GLN A 39 -12.10 18.38 -6.26
C GLN A 39 -11.64 19.77 -5.85
N HIS A 40 -12.58 20.56 -5.36
CA HIS A 40 -12.28 21.83 -4.71
C HIS A 40 -12.11 21.60 -3.22
N ASP A 41 -11.00 22.06 -2.67
CA ASP A 41 -10.77 22.03 -1.24
C ASP A 41 -11.77 22.94 -0.50
N SER A 42 -11.87 22.78 0.81
CA SER A 42 -12.63 23.64 1.73
C SER A 42 -12.41 25.15 1.54
N THR A 43 -11.24 25.55 1.02
CA THR A 43 -10.86 26.94 0.71
C THR A 43 -11.31 27.43 -0.67
N GLY A 44 -11.97 26.58 -1.47
CA GLY A 44 -12.37 26.86 -2.85
C GLY A 44 -11.27 26.65 -3.89
N LYS A 45 -10.06 26.26 -3.47
CA LYS A 45 -8.93 25.96 -4.36
C LYS A 45 -9.18 24.65 -5.12
N PHE A 46 -9.06 24.69 -6.45
CA PHE A 46 -9.06 23.49 -7.28
C PHE A 46 -7.80 22.64 -6.99
N ARG A 47 -8.01 21.36 -6.72
CA ARG A 47 -6.98 20.36 -6.48
C ARG A 47 -7.18 19.22 -7.46
N THR A 48 -6.14 18.90 -8.23
CA THR A 48 -6.20 17.75 -9.12
C THR A 48 -6.09 16.45 -8.34
N SER A 49 -6.67 15.36 -8.84
CA SER A 49 -6.51 14.04 -8.24
C SER A 49 -5.04 13.65 -8.09
N ALA A 50 -4.21 14.03 -9.07
CA ALA A 50 -2.78 13.75 -9.07
C ALA A 50 -2.05 14.46 -7.93
N GLU A 51 -2.38 15.71 -7.62
CA GLU A 51 -1.82 16.44 -6.48
C GLU A 51 -2.21 15.78 -5.16
N ILE A 52 -3.49 15.42 -5.01
CA ILE A 52 -4.01 14.80 -3.79
C ILE A 52 -3.35 13.43 -3.56
N ILE A 53 -3.25 12.62 -4.62
CA ILE A 53 -2.57 11.31 -4.57
C ILE A 53 -1.10 11.48 -4.19
N LYS A 54 -0.42 12.50 -4.74
CA LYS A 54 0.99 12.78 -4.40
C LYS A 54 1.16 13.16 -2.93
N GLU A 55 0.31 14.02 -2.39
CA GLU A 55 0.34 14.40 -0.97
C GLU A 55 0.05 13.19 -0.06
N LEU A 56 -0.98 12.40 -0.38
CA LEU A 56 -1.29 11.16 0.35
C LEU A 56 -0.13 10.16 0.31
N ASN A 57 0.54 10.04 -0.83
CA ASN A 57 1.68 9.16 -1.00
C ASN A 57 2.85 9.59 -0.10
N GLN A 58 3.16 10.89 -0.07
CA GLN A 58 4.19 11.43 0.81
C GLN A 58 3.87 11.17 2.29
N MET A 59 2.66 11.48 2.73
CA MET A 59 2.24 11.24 4.13
C MET A 59 2.32 9.74 4.50
N ALA A 60 1.92 8.85 3.60
CA ALA A 60 2.00 7.41 3.82
C ALA A 60 3.46 6.94 3.89
N LEU A 61 4.34 7.41 3.00
CA LEU A 61 5.77 7.09 3.03
C LEU A 61 6.46 7.62 4.29
N GLU A 62 6.13 8.84 4.73
CA GLU A 62 6.65 9.39 5.98
C GLU A 62 6.20 8.59 7.21
N LYS A 63 4.95 8.12 7.22
CA LYS A 63 4.44 7.24 8.27
C LYS A 63 5.17 5.90 8.26
N LEU A 64 5.34 5.29 7.09
CA LEU A 64 6.08 4.03 6.91
C LEU A 64 7.56 4.16 7.29
N ALA A 65 8.17 5.33 7.07
CA ALA A 65 9.54 5.61 7.47
C ALA A 65 9.68 5.77 9.00
N LYS A 66 8.63 6.25 9.68
CA LYS A 66 8.57 6.36 11.15
C LYS A 66 8.18 5.03 11.82
N ASP A 67 7.46 4.15 11.12
CA ASP A 67 7.11 2.82 11.62
C ASP A 67 8.32 1.89 11.64
N ASN A 68 8.86 1.65 12.85
CA ASN A 68 9.92 0.68 13.12
C ASN A 68 9.35 -0.71 13.42
N ASN A 69 8.49 -1.22 12.54
CA ASN A 69 7.87 -2.52 12.76
C ASN A 69 8.81 -3.65 12.32
N LEU A 70 9.41 -4.34 13.30
CA LEU A 70 10.44 -5.37 13.09
C LEU A 70 9.96 -6.54 12.21
N ILE A 71 8.67 -6.88 12.30
CA ILE A 71 8.03 -7.95 11.51
C ILE A 71 8.00 -7.56 10.03
N GLU A 72 7.72 -6.29 9.72
CA GLU A 72 7.66 -5.79 8.35
C GLU A 72 9.06 -5.67 7.73
N ILE A 73 10.09 -5.38 8.53
CA ILE A 73 11.49 -5.37 8.08
C ILE A 73 11.95 -6.78 7.70
N ASP A 74 11.54 -7.81 8.45
CA ASP A 74 11.88 -9.20 8.13
C ASP A 74 11.25 -9.64 6.79
N LEU A 75 10.01 -9.23 6.54
CA LEU A 75 9.30 -9.47 5.27
C LEU A 75 9.91 -8.75 4.05
N LEU A 76 10.80 -7.78 4.28
CA LEU A 76 11.52 -7.04 3.22
C LEU A 76 12.89 -7.65 2.87
N LYS A 77 13.41 -8.58 3.68
CA LYS A 77 14.61 -9.37 3.33
C LYS A 77 14.30 -10.35 2.20
#